data_AF-A0A2G4IRA8-F1
#
_entry.id   AF-A0A2G4IRA8-F1
#
_cell.length_a   1.000
_cell.length_b   1.000
_cell.length_c   1.000
_cell.angle_alpha   90.00
_cell.angle_beta   90.00
_cell.angle_gamma   90.00
#
_symmetry.space_group_name_H-M   'P 1'
#
loop_
_entity.id
_entity.type
_entity.pdbx_description
1 polymer ?
#
loop_
_entity_poly.entity_id
_entity_poly.type
_entity_poly.pdbx_seq_one_letter_code
_entity_poly.pdbx_strand_id
1 'polypeptide(L)'
;MGRCFFYAGQTAEALASFRQAASLGYRQAHFIHGLVMMRHSEVVSFDLKQIEGHWRDAARLDHANAQVSYVRETLRGTFEGIAGRPERAELKRFLEHAWPKVDYLGGLLIDDLMAALV
;
A
#
# COMPACT_ATOMS: atom_id res chain seq x y z
N MET A 1 10.60 8.04 14.42
CA MET A 1 11.25 6.86 15.04
C MET A 1 11.18 5.60 14.17
N GLY A 2 10.03 5.22 13.60
CA GLY A 2 9.90 3.95 12.85
C GLY A 2 10.95 3.66 11.77
N ARG A 3 11.31 4.65 10.94
CA ARG A 3 12.40 4.48 9.95
C ARG A 3 13.78 4.28 10.61
N CYS A 4 14.05 4.93 11.74
CA CYS A 4 15.30 4.76 12.48
C CYS A 4 15.43 3.33 13.01
N PHE A 5 14.36 2.79 13.63
CA PHE A 5 14.32 1.40 14.07
C PHE A 5 14.50 0.43 12.90
N PHE A 6 13.82 0.69 11.77
CA PHE A 6 13.96 -0.14 10.58
C PHE A 6 15.40 -0.18 10.06
N TYR A 7 16.07 0.97 9.94
CA TYR A 7 17.47 1.02 9.52
C TYR A 7 18.45 0.43 10.54
N ALA A 8 18.07 0.36 11.81
CA ALA A 8 18.83 -0.32 12.85
C ALA A 8 18.57 -1.84 12.92
N GLY A 9 17.75 -2.40 12.03
CA GLY A 9 17.38 -3.83 12.03
C GLY A 9 16.35 -4.21 13.11
N GLN A 10 15.78 -3.22 13.80
CA GLN A 10 14.78 -3.39 14.88
C GLN A 10 13.37 -3.44 14.29
N THR A 11 13.06 -4.51 13.55
CA THR A 11 11.82 -4.61 12.75
C THR A 11 10.55 -4.55 13.59
N ALA A 12 10.54 -5.14 14.79
CA ALA A 12 9.36 -5.15 15.67
C ALA A 12 9.03 -3.73 16.17
N GLU A 13 10.04 -2.99 16.63
CA GLU A 13 9.92 -1.60 17.10
C GLU A 13 9.58 -0.66 15.95
N ALA A 14 10.10 -0.93 14.75
CA ALA A 14 9.73 -0.22 13.54
C ALA A 14 8.24 -0.39 13.22
N LEU A 15 7.73 -1.62 13.20
CA LEU A 15 6.32 -1.90 12.95
C LEU A 15 5.42 -1.27 14.02
N ALA A 16 5.77 -1.37 15.31
CA ALA A 16 5.03 -0.71 16.37
C ALA A 16 4.94 0.81 16.17
N SER A 17 6.06 1.43 15.78
CA SER A 17 6.12 2.87 15.47
C SER A 17 5.29 3.25 14.24
N PHE A 18 5.33 2.44 13.18
CA PHE A 18 4.53 2.69 11.98
C PHE A 18 3.04 2.50 12.26
N ARG A 19 2.65 1.49 13.04
CA ARG A 19 1.27 1.29 13.48
C ARG A 19 0.75 2.47 14.29
N GLN A 20 1.54 2.99 15.22
CA GLN A 20 1.18 4.18 15.97
C GLN A 20 0.98 5.39 15.05
N ALA A 21 1.91 5.66 14.14
CA ALA A 21 1.76 6.76 13.18
C ALA A 21 0.57 6.54 12.23
N ALA A 22 0.29 5.31 11.80
CA ALA A 22 -0.89 5.00 11.00
C ALA A 22 -2.19 5.32 11.78
N SER A 23 -2.26 4.97 13.07
CA SER A 23 -3.41 5.30 13.93
C SER A 23 -3.66 6.81 14.09
N LEU A 24 -2.63 7.64 13.83
CA LEU A 24 -2.72 9.11 13.82
C LEU A 24 -3.06 9.68 12.43
N GLY A 25 -3.38 8.83 11.44
CA GLY A 25 -3.77 9.25 10.09
C GLY A 25 -2.61 9.54 9.13
N TYR A 26 -1.37 9.22 9.49
CA TYR A 26 -0.23 9.44 8.59
C TYR A 26 -0.25 8.44 7.42
N ARG A 27 -0.66 8.89 6.23
CA ARG A 27 -0.72 8.09 4.99
C ARG A 27 0.57 7.32 4.66
N GLN A 28 1.72 7.95 4.89
CA GLN A 28 3.03 7.34 4.66
C GLN A 28 3.29 6.18 5.62
N ALA A 29 2.80 6.28 6.85
CA ALA A 29 2.96 5.24 7.85
C ALA A 29 2.12 4.01 7.51
N HIS A 30 0.88 4.20 7.05
CA HIS A 30 0.06 3.11 6.50
C HIS A 30 0.81 2.36 5.38
N PHE A 31 1.32 3.07 4.38
CA PHE A 31 2.02 2.45 3.26
C PHE A 31 3.29 1.68 3.70
N ILE A 32 4.14 2.31 4.52
CA ILE A 32 5.38 1.69 4.99
C ILE A 32 5.10 0.50 5.91
N HIS A 33 4.09 0.59 6.77
CA HIS A 33 3.73 -0.50 7.68
C HIS A 33 3.42 -1.78 6.89
N GLY A 34 2.50 -1.70 5.92
CA GLY A 34 2.17 -2.85 5.08
C GLY A 34 3.35 -3.32 4.22
N LEU A 35 4.19 -2.40 3.71
CA LEU A 35 5.38 -2.76 2.93
C LEU A 35 6.40 -3.56 3.75
N VAL A 36 6.66 -3.15 5.00
CA VAL A 36 7.59 -3.86 5.89
C VAL A 36 7.02 -5.23 6.28
N MET A 37 5.73 -5.31 6.60
CA MET A 37 5.07 -6.59 6.88
C MET A 37 5.17 -7.57 5.70
N MET A 38 4.97 -7.09 4.48
CA MET A 38 5.02 -7.92 3.27
C MET A 38 6.45 -8.40 2.95
N ARG A 39 7.47 -7.56 3.20
CA ARG A 39 8.88 -7.88 2.89
C ARG A 39 9.60 -8.72 3.94
N HIS A 40 9.09 -8.72 5.17
CA HIS A 40 9.71 -9.40 6.31
C HIS A 40 8.78 -10.45 6.93
N SER A 41 7.93 -11.07 6.10
CA SER A 41 6.95 -12.09 6.51
C SER A 41 7.57 -13.29 7.26
N GLU A 42 8.87 -13.51 7.10
CA GLU A 42 9.66 -14.53 7.77
C GLU A 42 10.05 -14.16 9.21
N VAL A 43 10.06 -12.87 9.54
CA VAL A 43 10.44 -12.32 10.85
C VAL A 43 9.22 -11.80 11.62
N VAL A 44 8.12 -11.49 10.92
CA VAL A 44 6.92 -10.88 11.51
C VAL A 44 5.68 -11.66 11.11
N SER A 45 4.68 -11.70 11.98
CA SER A 45 3.41 -12.39 11.69
C SER A 45 2.78 -11.83 10.41
N PHE A 46 2.80 -12.64 9.35
CA PHE A 46 2.22 -12.29 8.07
C PHE A 46 0.70 -12.37 8.12
N ASP A 47 0.04 -11.22 8.16
CA ASP A 47 -1.40 -11.09 8.05
C ASP A 47 -1.74 -10.27 6.80
N LEU A 48 -2.10 -10.98 5.73
CA LEU A 48 -2.43 -10.39 4.44
C LEU A 48 -3.63 -9.43 4.51
N LYS A 49 -4.60 -9.69 5.39
CA LYS A 49 -5.76 -8.82 5.60
C LYS A 49 -5.36 -7.51 6.25
N GLN A 50 -4.42 -7.56 7.20
CA GLN A 50 -3.87 -6.35 7.80
C GLN A 50 -3.05 -5.54 6.79
N ILE A 51 -2.24 -6.19 5.96
CA ILE A 51 -1.46 -5.54 4.89
C ILE A 51 -2.39 -4.84 3.89
N GLU A 52 -3.42 -5.55 3.40
CA GLU A 52 -4.44 -5.01 2.49
C GLU A 52 -5.08 -3.75 3.07
N GLY A 53 -5.53 -3.82 4.33
CA GLY A 53 -6.16 -2.69 5.00
C GLY A 53 -5.25 -1.46 5.07
N HIS A 54 -3.99 -1.64 5.46
CA HIS A 54 -3.04 -0.54 5.51
C HIS A 54 -2.79 0.08 4.13
N TRP A 55 -2.64 -0.72 3.07
CA TRP A 55 -2.40 -0.18 1.74
C TRP A 55 -3.63 0.52 1.15
N ARG A 56 -4.82 -0.03 1.38
CA ARG A 56 -6.08 0.61 1.01
C ARG A 56 -6.27 1.94 1.72
N ASP A 57 -6.01 1.99 3.02
CA ASP A 57 -6.10 3.23 3.79
C ASP A 57 -5.10 4.28 3.31
N ALA A 58 -3.86 3.87 3.01
CA ALA A 58 -2.87 4.77 2.41
C ALA A 58 -3.33 5.31 1.05
N ALA A 59 -3.92 4.46 0.19
CA ALA A 59 -4.45 4.86 -1.11
C ALA A 59 -5.61 5.86 -0.98
N ARG A 60 -6.52 5.63 -0.02
CA ARG A 60 -7.63 6.54 0.30
C ARG A 60 -7.17 7.87 0.89
N LEU A 61 -6.06 7.86 1.63
CA LEU A 61 -5.39 9.08 2.13
C LEU A 61 -4.46 9.73 1.10
N ASP A 62 -4.67 9.44 -0.19
CA ASP A 62 -4.00 10.08 -1.33
C ASP A 62 -2.48 9.85 -1.43
N HIS A 63 -2.00 8.71 -0.93
CA HIS A 63 -0.60 8.32 -1.11
C HIS A 63 -0.37 7.71 -2.50
N ALA A 64 0.27 8.45 -3.42
CA ALA A 64 0.46 8.05 -4.81
C ALA A 64 1.04 6.63 -5.00
N ASN A 65 2.13 6.29 -4.31
CA ASN A 65 2.70 4.95 -4.45
C ASN A 65 1.77 3.85 -3.91
N ALA A 66 0.91 4.17 -2.94
CA ALA A 66 -0.05 3.20 -2.40
C ALA A 66 -1.19 3.01 -3.39
N GLN A 67 -1.69 4.10 -4.01
CA GLN A 67 -2.69 4.04 -5.08
C GLN A 67 -2.23 3.10 -6.21
N VAL A 68 -1.01 3.29 -6.73
CA VAL A 68 -0.48 2.45 -7.81
C VAL A 68 -0.18 1.02 -7.34
N SER A 69 0.51 0.85 -6.22
CA SER A 69 0.92 -0.48 -5.73
C SER A 69 -0.28 -1.32 -5.32
N TYR A 70 -1.26 -0.73 -4.64
CA TYR A 70 -2.45 -1.43 -4.20
C TYR A 70 -3.26 -1.93 -5.40
N VAL A 71 -3.48 -1.10 -6.43
CA VAL A 71 -4.19 -1.52 -7.64
C VAL A 71 -3.44 -2.64 -8.35
N ARG A 72 -2.12 -2.53 -8.50
CA ARG A 72 -1.28 -3.57 -9.11
C ARG A 72 -1.37 -4.91 -8.37
N GLU A 73 -1.23 -4.92 -7.06
CA GLU A 73 -1.32 -6.16 -6.26
C GLU A 73 -2.73 -6.73 -6.26
N THR A 74 -3.74 -5.86 -6.26
CA THR A 74 -5.14 -6.24 -6.40
C THR A 74 -5.37 -6.96 -7.74
N LEU A 75 -4.90 -6.40 -8.86
CA LEU A 75 -5.01 -7.02 -10.19
C LEU A 75 -4.21 -8.33 -10.33
N ARG A 76 -3.13 -8.48 -9.57
CA ARG A 76 -2.34 -9.72 -9.51
C ARG A 76 -2.99 -10.85 -8.70
N GLY A 77 -4.10 -10.57 -8.02
CA GLY A 77 -4.74 -11.54 -7.13
C GLY A 77 -4.08 -11.65 -5.75
N THR A 78 -3.12 -10.78 -5.42
CA THR A 78 -2.43 -10.80 -4.11
C THR A 78 -3.40 -10.69 -2.94
N PHE A 79 -4.52 -9.97 -3.11
CA PHE A 79 -5.56 -9.80 -2.10
C PHE A 79 -6.85 -10.59 -2.41
N GLU A 80 -6.75 -11.66 -3.21
CA GLU A 80 -7.89 -12.53 -3.50
C GLU A 80 -8.39 -13.23 -2.23
N GLY A 81 -9.72 -13.38 -2.10
CA GLY A 81 -10.35 -13.96 -0.91
C GLY A 81 -10.54 -13.01 0.28
N ILE A 82 -9.99 -11.78 0.23
CA ILE A 82 -10.27 -10.76 1.24
C ILE A 82 -11.64 -10.10 0.97
N ALA A 83 -12.54 -10.18 1.95
CA ALA A 83 -13.86 -9.55 1.87
C ALA A 83 -13.77 -8.01 1.85
N GLY A 84 -14.70 -7.37 1.14
CA GLY A 84 -14.76 -5.91 1.05
C GLY A 84 -13.73 -5.29 0.11
N ARG A 85 -13.30 -6.04 -0.91
CA ARG A 85 -12.39 -5.55 -1.95
C ARG A 85 -13.01 -4.34 -2.69
N PRO A 86 -12.23 -3.28 -2.95
CA PRO A 86 -12.65 -2.16 -3.77
C PRO A 86 -13.17 -2.59 -5.13
N GLU A 87 -14.26 -1.98 -5.55
CA GLU A 87 -14.78 -2.15 -6.90
C GLU A 87 -13.77 -1.62 -7.93
N ARG A 88 -13.85 -2.11 -9.17
CA ARG A 88 -13.00 -1.63 -10.28
C ARG A 88 -13.05 -0.10 -10.43
N ALA A 89 -14.21 0.51 -10.15
CA ALA A 89 -14.38 1.98 -10.20
C ALA A 89 -13.61 2.73 -9.09
N GLU A 90 -13.40 2.14 -7.91
CA GLU A 90 -12.55 2.73 -6.85
C GLU A 90 -11.08 2.57 -7.23
N LEU A 91 -10.69 1.40 -7.75
CA LEU A 91 -9.32 1.16 -8.23
C LEU A 91 -8.93 2.13 -9.35
N LYS A 92 -9.83 2.37 -10.30
CA LYS A 92 -9.60 3.35 -11.38
C LYS A 92 -9.42 4.77 -10.82
N ARG A 93 -10.24 5.17 -9.85
CA ARG A 93 -10.11 6.49 -9.20
C ARG A 93 -8.77 6.67 -8.48
N PHE A 94 -8.24 5.62 -7.86
CA PHE A 94 -6.88 5.67 -7.29
C PHE A 94 -5.82 5.96 -8.34
N LEU A 95 -5.92 5.31 -9.51
CA LEU A 95 -5.00 5.52 -10.63
C LEU A 95 -5.11 6.95 -11.20
N GLU A 96 -6.32 7.44 -11.42
CA GLU A 96 -6.58 8.82 -11.89
C GLU A 96 -5.98 9.87 -10.93
N HIS A 97 -6.09 9.65 -9.62
CA HIS A 97 -5.51 10.54 -8.61
C HIS A 97 -3.97 10.43 -8.51
N ALA A 98 -3.40 9.28 -8.84
CA ALA A 98 -1.95 9.05 -8.83
C ALA A 98 -1.28 9.62 -10.08
N TRP A 99 -1.99 9.60 -11.22
CA TRP A 99 -1.48 10.01 -12.53
C TRP A 99 -0.68 11.33 -12.54
N PRO A 100 -1.20 12.45 -11.99
CA PRO A 100 -0.48 13.73 -12.05
C PRO A 100 0.73 13.82 -11.10
N LYS A 101 0.99 12.80 -10.28
CA LYS A 101 2.01 12.81 -9.21
C LYS A 101 3.23 11.95 -9.52
N VAL A 102 3.22 11.22 -10.63
CA VAL A 102 4.28 10.27 -11.00
C VAL A 102 5.11 10.82 -12.16
N ASP A 103 6.28 10.23 -12.35
CA ASP A 103 7.12 10.51 -13.52
C ASP A 103 6.60 9.77 -14.77
N TYR A 104 7.31 9.90 -15.89
CA TYR A 104 6.94 9.27 -17.15
C TYR A 104 6.76 7.75 -17.04
N LEU A 105 7.67 7.06 -16.36
CA LEU A 105 7.61 5.59 -16.21
C LEU A 105 6.45 5.17 -15.30
N GLY A 106 6.20 5.93 -14.24
CA GLY A 106 5.01 5.76 -13.41
C GLY A 106 3.72 5.99 -14.20
N GLY A 107 3.71 6.96 -15.11
CA GLY A 107 2.62 7.20 -16.05
C GLY A 107 2.34 5.96 -16.90
N LEU A 108 3.34 5.45 -17.63
CA LEU A 108 3.16 4.24 -18.44
C LEU A 108 2.57 3.06 -17.65
N LEU A 109 3.06 2.84 -16.43
CA LEU A 109 2.51 1.80 -15.55
C LEU A 109 1.04 2.06 -15.20
N ILE A 110 0.67 3.29 -14.89
CA ILE A 110 -0.73 3.61 -14.56
C ILE A 110 -1.63 3.39 -15.78
N ASP A 111 -1.20 3.75 -16.99
CA ASP A 111 -1.97 3.52 -18.22
C ASP A 111 -2.24 2.03 -18.43
N ASP A 112 -1.20 1.19 -18.29
CA ASP A 112 -1.31 -0.26 -18.38
C ASP A 112 -2.29 -0.83 -17.34
N LEU A 113 -2.23 -0.32 -16.10
CA LEU A 113 -3.14 -0.74 -15.03
C LEU A 113 -4.58 -0.26 -15.28
N MET A 114 -4.78 0.93 -15.85
CA MET A 114 -6.10 1.41 -16.25
C MET A 114 -6.70 0.57 -17.37
N ALA A 115 -5.89 0.17 -18.35
CA ALA A 115 -6.33 -0.71 -19.44
C ALA A 115 -6.77 -2.09 -18.92
N ALA A 116 -6.10 -2.62 -17.89
CA ALA A 116 -6.45 -3.89 -17.25
C ALA A 116 -7.74 -3.83 -16.39
N LEU A 117 -8.27 -2.64 -16.11
CA LEU A 117 -9.51 -2.45 -15.34
C LEU A 117 -10.77 -2.32 -16.21
N VAL A 118 -10.61 -2.18 -17.53
CA VAL A 118 -11.71 -2.23 -18.53
C VAL A 118 -12.30 -3.65 -18.60
#